data_AF-A0A954F662-F1
#
_entry.id   AF-A0A954F662-F1
#
_cell.length_a   1.000
_cell.length_b   1.000
_cell.length_c   1.000
_cell.angle_alpha   90.00
_cell.angle_beta   90.00
_cell.angle_gamma   90.00
#
_symmetry.space_group_name_H-M   'P 1'
#
loop_
_entity.id
_entity.type
_entity.pdbx_description
1 polymer ?
#
loop_
_entity_poly.entity_id
_entity_poly.type
_entity_poly.pdbx_seq_one_letter_code
_entity_poly.pdbx_strand_id
1 'polypeptide(L)'
;IGVIFLAQFYAGVGGDPLTLGQQGLIVMMALMASVGAAGIPSAGLVMMLTILSALHLPLEGAALLLAVDRPLDMLRTVVNVWSDSCGAAVVARSEGEDGPLDPALDVV
;
A
#
# COMPACT_ATOMS: atom_id res chain seq x y z
N ILE A 1 -0.47 2.90 -5.87
CA ILE A 1 0.16 2.45 -7.14
C ILE A 1 -0.88 2.22 -8.24
N GLY A 2 -1.93 1.42 -8.03
CA GLY A 2 -2.97 1.18 -9.05
C GLY A 2 -3.61 2.45 -9.62
N VAL A 3 -3.85 3.46 -8.79
CA VAL A 3 -4.45 4.74 -9.25
C VAL A 3 -3.52 5.55 -10.15
N ILE A 4 -2.20 5.56 -9.88
CA ILE A 4 -1.22 6.23 -10.75
C ILE A 4 -1.16 5.52 -12.11
N PHE A 5 -1.14 4.18 -12.10
CA PHE A 5 -1.20 3.40 -13.33
C PHE A 5 -2.44 3.73 -14.15
N LEU A 6 -3.62 3.76 -13.51
CA LEU A 6 -4.88 4.08 -14.19
C LEU A 6 -4.91 5.51 -14.73
N ALA A 7 -4.42 6.47 -13.95
CA ALA A 7 -4.34 7.86 -14.36
C ALA A 7 -3.41 8.06 -15.57
N GLN A 8 -2.28 7.33 -15.62
CA GLN A 8 -1.37 7.34 -16.77
C GLN A 8 -1.94 6.58 -17.98
N PHE A 9 -2.71 5.51 -17.74
CA PHE A 9 -3.41 4.80 -18.81
C PHE A 9 -4.44 5.71 -19.49
N TYR A 10 -5.25 6.45 -18.72
CA TYR A 10 -6.20 7.41 -19.29
C TYR A 10 -5.52 8.59 -19.99
N ALA A 11 -4.37 9.04 -19.51
CA ALA A 11 -3.55 10.02 -20.23
C ALA A 11 -3.11 9.49 -21.61
N GLY A 12 -2.75 8.21 -21.71
CA GLY A 12 -2.36 7.58 -22.98
C GLY A 12 -3.49 7.43 -24.01
N VAL A 13 -4.75 7.46 -23.59
CA VAL A 13 -5.94 7.22 -24.45
C VAL A 13 -6.66 8.53 -24.84
N GLY A 14 -6.15 9.68 -24.41
CA GLY A 14 -6.68 11.01 -24.80
C GLY A 14 -6.81 12.03 -23.67
N GLY A 15 -6.32 11.74 -22.46
CA GLY A 15 -6.22 12.70 -21.37
C GLY A 15 -4.85 13.39 -21.30
N ASP A 16 -4.75 14.43 -20.48
CA ASP A 16 -3.46 15.07 -20.20
C ASP A 16 -2.58 14.20 -19.29
N PRO A 17 -1.25 14.14 -19.55
CA PRO A 17 -0.32 13.37 -18.72
C PRO A 17 -0.19 13.95 -17.31
N LEU A 18 -0.03 13.07 -16.31
CA LEU A 18 0.16 13.52 -14.94
C LEU A 18 1.52 14.18 -14.77
N THR A 19 1.49 15.44 -14.37
CA THR A 19 2.70 16.15 -13.93
C THR A 19 3.32 15.48 -12.70
N LEU A 20 4.63 15.63 -12.52
CA LEU A 20 5.33 15.13 -11.31
C LEU A 20 4.72 15.68 -10.01
N GLY A 21 4.22 16.92 -10.03
CA GLY A 21 3.53 17.53 -8.89
C GLY A 21 2.24 16.79 -8.52
N GLN A 22 1.41 16.44 -9.51
CA GLN A 22 0.19 15.65 -9.28
C GLN A 22 0.49 14.25 -8.77
N GLN A 23 1.55 13.60 -9.28
CA GLN A 23 1.98 12.28 -8.80
C GLN A 23 2.39 12.36 -7.32
N GLY A 24 3.16 13.38 -6.93
CA GLY A 24 3.52 13.62 -5.53
C GLY A 24 2.30 13.84 -4.63
N LEU A 25 1.31 14.60 -5.10
CA LEU A 25 0.07 14.86 -4.38
C LEU A 25 -0.76 13.57 -4.18
N ILE A 26 -0.80 12.70 -5.19
CA ILE A 26 -1.45 11.38 -5.10
C ILE A 26 -0.74 10.49 -4.07
N VAL A 27 0.60 10.48 -4.06
CA VAL A 27 1.37 9.71 -3.07
C VAL A 27 1.09 10.22 -1.65
N MET A 28 1.05 11.53 -1.44
CA MET A 28 0.70 12.12 -0.15
C MET A 28 -0.72 11.78 0.30
N MET A 29 -1.72 11.89 -0.59
CA MET A 29 -3.10 11.49 -0.28
C MET A 29 -3.20 10.00 0.05
N ALA A 30 -2.52 9.14 -0.72
CA ALA A 30 -2.50 7.70 -0.47
C ALA A 30 -1.84 7.36 0.88
N LEU A 31 -0.76 8.06 1.25
CA LEU A 31 -0.10 7.89 2.54
C LEU A 31 -1.04 8.25 3.70
N MET A 32 -1.70 9.42 3.63
CA MET A 32 -2.65 9.86 4.66
C MET A 32 -3.86 8.91 4.75
N ALA A 33 -4.40 8.47 3.62
CA ALA A 33 -5.48 7.50 3.58
C ALA A 33 -5.08 6.14 4.17
N SER A 34 -3.83 5.71 3.98
CA SER A 34 -3.31 4.44 4.52
C SER A 34 -3.31 4.41 6.03
N VAL A 35 -2.97 5.51 6.70
CA VAL A 35 -3.01 5.60 8.16
C VAL A 35 -4.44 5.48 8.68
N GLY A 36 -5.41 6.06 7.97
CA GLY A 36 -6.83 6.02 8.34
C GLY A 36 -7.54 4.69 8.05
N ALA A 37 -6.92 3.77 7.31
CA ALA A 37 -7.57 2.56 6.81
C ALA A 37 -7.35 1.29 7.66
N ALA A 38 -6.67 1.40 8.82
CA ALA A 38 -6.34 0.27 9.69
C ALA A 38 -7.56 -0.56 10.18
N GLY A 39 -8.77 0.02 10.18
CA GLY A 39 -9.99 -0.63 10.65
C GLY A 39 -10.95 -1.12 9.56
N ILE A 40 -10.65 -0.96 8.27
CA ILE A 40 -11.61 -1.20 7.19
C ILE A 40 -11.31 -2.53 6.47
N PRO A 41 -12.22 -3.53 6.50
CA PRO A 41 -12.08 -4.71 5.67
C PRO A 41 -12.13 -4.31 4.18
N SER A 42 -11.13 -4.72 3.40
CA SER A 42 -10.90 -4.27 2.00
C SER A 42 -10.51 -2.78 1.86
N ALA A 43 -9.59 -2.31 2.71
CA ALA A 43 -8.98 -0.98 2.65
C ALA A 43 -8.50 -0.55 1.24
N GLY A 44 -8.01 -1.49 0.42
CA GLY A 44 -7.50 -1.21 -0.92
C GLY A 44 -8.55 -0.65 -1.88
N LEU A 45 -9.78 -1.20 -1.86
CA LEU A 45 -10.87 -0.78 -2.72
C LEU A 45 -11.37 0.62 -2.33
N VAL A 46 -11.57 0.86 -1.04
CA VAL A 46 -12.06 2.15 -0.52
C VAL A 46 -11.06 3.27 -0.84
N MET A 47 -9.77 3.01 -0.64
CA MET A 47 -8.71 3.97 -0.95
C MET A 47 -8.66 4.29 -2.44
N MET A 48 -8.79 3.28 -3.30
CA MET A 48 -8.80 3.45 -4.75
C MET A 48 -9.96 4.34 -5.20
N LEU A 49 -11.19 4.05 -4.78
CA LEU A 49 -12.36 4.85 -5.16
C LEU A 49 -12.23 6.30 -4.67
N THR A 50 -11.74 6.50 -3.44
CA THR A 50 -11.56 7.83 -2.86
C THR A 50 -10.58 8.68 -3.68
N ILE A 51 -9.46 8.11 -4.13
CA ILE A 51 -8.47 8.85 -4.93
C ILE A 51 -8.99 9.09 -6.36
N LEU A 52 -9.71 8.14 -6.97
CA LEU A 52 -10.31 8.36 -8.30
C LEU A 52 -11.33 9.49 -8.27
N SER A 53 -12.17 9.55 -7.24
CA SER A 53 -13.08 10.67 -7.03
C SER A 53 -12.34 11.99 -6.81
N ALA A 54 -11.26 11.99 -6.03
CA ALA A 54 -10.44 13.19 -5.80
C ALA A 54 -9.77 13.71 -7.09
N LEU A 55 -9.44 12.82 -8.04
CA LEU A 55 -8.85 13.16 -9.33
C LEU A 55 -9.87 13.40 -10.44
N HIS A 56 -11.17 13.31 -10.15
CA HIS A 56 -12.25 13.38 -11.14
C HIS A 56 -12.12 12.36 -12.28
N LEU A 57 -11.54 11.19 -11.98
CA LEU A 57 -11.40 10.12 -12.95
C LEU A 57 -12.64 9.21 -12.96
N PRO A 58 -12.99 8.62 -14.12
CA PRO A 58 -14.11 7.69 -14.23
C PRO A 58 -13.94 6.50 -13.28
N LEU A 59 -14.96 6.27 -12.46
CA LEU A 59 -15.01 5.18 -11.49
C LEU A 59 -15.06 3.81 -12.17
N GLU A 60 -15.49 3.76 -13.44
CA GLU A 60 -15.49 2.58 -14.28
C GLU A 60 -14.08 2.01 -14.45
N GLY A 61 -13.05 2.87 -14.41
CA GLY A 61 -11.64 2.44 -14.44
C GLY A 61 -11.23 1.62 -13.21
N ALA A 62 -11.97 1.71 -12.09
CA ALA A 62 -11.74 0.87 -10.92
C ALA A 62 -11.97 -0.63 -11.22
N ALA A 63 -12.83 -0.96 -12.20
CA ALA A 63 -13.10 -2.35 -12.58
C ALA A 63 -11.84 -3.07 -13.12
N LEU A 64 -10.99 -2.35 -13.86
CA LEU A 64 -9.70 -2.85 -14.33
C LEU A 64 -8.76 -3.17 -13.16
N LEU A 65 -8.75 -2.31 -12.15
CA LEU A 65 -7.92 -2.48 -10.97
C LEU A 65 -8.43 -3.61 -10.06
N LEU A 66 -9.74 -3.79 -9.92
CA LEU A 66 -10.32 -4.89 -9.14
C LEU A 66 -9.89 -6.27 -9.64
N ALA A 67 -9.70 -6.44 -10.96
CA ALA A 67 -9.25 -7.69 -11.54
C ALA A 67 -7.82 -8.07 -11.10
N VAL A 68 -6.94 -7.07 -10.96
CA VAL A 68 -5.55 -7.27 -10.51
C VAL A 68 -5.37 -7.09 -9.00
N ASP A 69 -6.35 -6.52 -8.30
CA ASP A 69 -6.24 -6.20 -6.88
C ASP A 69 -6.05 -7.46 -6.03
N ARG A 70 -6.74 -8.56 -6.33
CA ARG A 70 -6.64 -9.82 -5.55
C ARG A 70 -5.22 -10.40 -5.49
N PRO A 71 -4.54 -10.68 -6.62
CA PRO A 71 -3.16 -11.18 -6.55
C PRO A 71 -2.19 -10.14 -5.96
N LEU A 72 -2.39 -8.86 -6.27
CA LEU A 72 -1.53 -7.79 -5.73
C LEU A 72 -1.70 -7.61 -4.21
N ASP A 73 -2.89 -7.84 -3.68
CA ASP A 73 -3.18 -7.80 -2.25
C ASP A 73 -2.47 -8.94 -1.51
N MET A 74 -2.52 -10.16 -2.07
CA MET A 74 -1.79 -11.30 -1.52
C MET A 74 -0.27 -11.05 -1.49
N LEU A 75 0.29 -10.50 -2.57
CA LEU A 75 1.71 -10.11 -2.61
C LEU A 75 2.04 -9.05 -1.55
N ARG A 76 1.14 -8.08 -1.35
CA ARG A 76 1.30 -7.05 -0.32
C ARG A 76 1.33 -7.65 1.08
N THR A 77 0.46 -8.61 1.37
CA THR A 77 0.48 -9.33 2.66
C THR A 77 1.79 -10.07 2.86
N VAL A 78 2.29 -10.77 1.84
CA VAL A 78 3.57 -11.52 1.95
C VAL A 78 4.75 -10.58 2.22
N VAL A 79 4.86 -9.47 1.47
CA VAL A 79 5.95 -8.50 1.66
C VAL A 79 5.86 -7.83 3.04
N ASN A 80 4.66 -7.51 3.51
CA ASN A 80 4.47 -6.94 4.84
C ASN A 80 4.93 -7.91 5.94
N VAL A 81 4.49 -9.18 5.89
CA VAL A 81 4.90 -10.20 6.88
C VAL A 81 6.40 -10.47 6.83
N TRP A 82 6.99 -10.50 5.63
CA TRP A 82 8.44 -10.64 5.45
C TRP A 82 9.19 -9.47 6.10
N SER A 83 8.73 -8.23 5.87
CA SER A 83 9.32 -7.03 6.46
C SER A 83 9.25 -7.03 7.98
N ASP A 84 8.11 -7.44 8.57
CA ASP A 84 7.97 -7.54 10.03
C ASP A 84 8.91 -8.58 10.62
N SER A 85 9.10 -9.71 9.93
CA SER A 85 10.05 -10.76 10.33
C SER A 85 11.50 -10.25 10.28
N CYS A 86 11.87 -9.52 9.23
CA CYS A 86 13.18 -8.88 9.14
C CYS A 86 13.36 -7.81 10.23
N GLY A 87 12.34 -6.98 10.47
CA GLY A 87 12.36 -5.95 11.49
C GLY A 87 12.53 -6.53 12.90
N ALA A 88 11.79 -7.59 13.22
CA ALA A 88 11.93 -8.32 14.48
C ALA A 88 13.35 -8.87 14.64
N ALA A 89 13.94 -9.47 13.60
CA ALA A 89 15.31 -9.99 13.66
C ALA A 89 16.37 -8.88 13.83
N VAL A 90 16.18 -7.69 13.22
CA VAL A 90 17.07 -6.55 13.40
C VAL A 90 16.96 -5.99 14.82
N VAL A 91 15.74 -5.85 15.36
CA VAL A 91 15.53 -5.37 16.73
C VAL A 91 16.11 -6.37 17.74
N ALA A 92 15.82 -7.66 17.59
CA ALA A 92 16.37 -8.74 18.42
C ALA A 92 17.91 -8.63 18.50
N ARG A 93 18.58 -8.52 17.35
CA ARG A 93 20.03 -8.37 17.31
C ARG A 93 20.54 -7.05 17.90
N SER A 94 19.77 -5.97 17.76
CA SER A 94 20.10 -4.67 18.36
C SER A 94 20.00 -4.70 19.88
N GLU A 95 19.04 -5.46 20.43
CA GLU A 95 18.83 -5.63 21.88
C GLU A 95 19.70 -6.77 22.48
N GLY A 96 20.51 -7.44 21.65
CA GLY A 96 21.44 -8.49 22.10
C GLY A 96 20.86 -9.91 22.17
N GLU A 97 19.71 -10.15 21.54
CA GLU A 97 19.12 -11.49 21.41
C GLU A 97 19.83 -12.28 20.28
N ASP A 98 20.70 -13.22 20.67
CA ASP A 98 21.57 -13.97 19.75
C ASP A 98 21.01 -15.34 19.30
N GLY A 99 19.72 -15.63 19.51
CA GLY A 99 19.13 -16.91 19.07
C GLY A 99 17.63 -17.05 19.34
N PRO A 100 16.97 -18.06 18.73
CA PRO A 100 15.54 -18.27 18.94
C PRO A 100 15.34 -18.86 20.34
N LEU A 101 14.87 -18.02 21.26
CA LEU A 101 14.62 -18.28 22.69
C LEU A 101 15.92 -18.31 23.52
N ASP A 102 16.35 -17.14 24.01
CA ASP A 102 17.14 -17.11 25.25
C ASP A 102 16.17 -17.35 26.42
N PRO A 103 16.21 -18.52 27.10
CA PRO A 103 15.35 -18.77 28.25
C PRO A 103 15.63 -17.82 29.44
N ALA A 104 16.67 -16.99 29.38
CA ALA A 104 16.94 -15.97 30.39
C ALA A 104 16.07 -14.71 30.26
N LEU A 105 15.38 -14.49 29.13
CA LEU A 105 14.49 -13.33 28.92
C LEU A 105 12.99 -13.64 29.15
N ASP A 106 12.62 -14.90 29.32
CA ASP A 106 11.25 -15.35 29.64
C ASP A 106 10.84 -15.13 31.12
N VAL A 107 11.71 -14.51 31.95
CA VAL A 107 11.53 -14.42 33.42
C VAL A 107 11.36 -13.00 33.98
N VAL A 108 11.14 -11.99 33.13
CA VAL A 108 10.82 -10.61 33.60
C VAL A 108 9.45 -10.18 33.09
#